data_AF-A3P5R6-F1
#
_entry.id   AF-A3P5R6-F1
#
_cell.length_a   1.000
_cell.length_b   1.000
_cell.length_c   1.000
_cell.angle_alpha   90.00
_cell.angle_beta   90.00
_cell.angle_gamma   90.00
#
_symmetry.space_group_name_H-M   'P 1'
#
loop_
_entity.id
_entity.type
_entity.pdbx_description
1 polymer ?
#
loop_
_entity_poly.entity_id
_entity_poly.type
_entity_poly.pdbx_seq_one_letter_code
_entity_poly.pdbx_strand_id
1 'polypeptide(L)'
;MVDVLAARGPVAIRAAPAATGAAAGNGARHFPRDVSIPAGSTVVCVAACDSRMHRSDPDRRFAMAIQKITPFLWYSTQAEEAAAFYAGVFPDSRVARVTAVPGTGSTKLVEFVLFGQPFFAMSHPRTESFNHAISFLVSCRDQAELDRYWSALLEGGGSPDDCGWLRDRFGVSWQIVPDDLIAMMADPDPVKAARVAGAMMSMRKFDVAALRAAYAGAAG
;
A
#
# COMPACT_ATOMS: atom_id res chain seq x y z
N MET A 1 20.69 20.96 -38.14
CA MET A 1 20.02 22.20 -38.59
C MET A 1 18.53 21.96 -38.37
N VAL A 2 17.85 22.50 -37.36
CA VAL A 2 18.10 23.61 -36.43
C VAL A 2 17.45 23.24 -35.09
N ASP A 3 18.13 23.66 -34.03
CA ASP A 3 17.73 23.59 -32.63
C ASP A 3 16.78 24.76 -32.31
N VAL A 4 15.71 24.54 -31.53
CA VAL A 4 15.09 25.58 -30.68
C VAL A 4 14.50 24.91 -29.44
N LEU A 5 15.33 24.78 -28.40
CA LEU A 5 14.90 24.88 -27.01
C LEU A 5 14.11 26.19 -26.78
N ALA A 6 12.97 26.10 -26.10
CA ALA A 6 12.43 27.21 -25.34
C ALA A 6 11.97 26.70 -23.95
N ALA A 7 12.82 27.03 -22.98
CA ALA A 7 12.63 26.84 -21.55
C ALA A 7 11.31 27.47 -21.06
N ARG A 8 10.53 26.72 -20.29
CA ARG A 8 9.56 27.31 -19.36
C ARG A 8 10.24 27.37 -18.00
N GLY A 9 10.51 28.60 -17.57
CA GLY A 9 11.19 28.93 -16.31
C GLY A 9 10.39 28.53 -15.06
N PRO A 10 11.02 28.63 -13.88
CA PRO A 10 10.46 28.16 -12.62
C PRO A 10 9.25 29.01 -12.19
N VAL A 11 8.19 28.32 -11.75
CA VAL A 11 7.03 28.92 -11.08
C VAL A 11 7.45 29.36 -9.68
N ALA A 12 7.47 30.68 -9.46
CA ALA A 12 7.73 31.27 -8.14
C ALA A 12 6.52 31.05 -7.21
N ILE A 13 6.72 30.28 -6.14
CA ILE A 13 5.77 30.17 -5.02
C ILE A 13 5.93 31.43 -4.16
N ARG A 14 4.91 32.28 -4.15
CA ARG A 14 4.89 33.51 -3.36
C ARG A 14 4.41 33.20 -1.94
N ALA A 15 5.30 33.31 -0.96
CA ALA A 15 4.94 33.28 0.46
C ALA A 15 4.32 34.63 0.89
N ALA A 16 3.30 34.58 1.74
CA ALA A 16 2.72 35.73 2.43
C ALA A 16 2.21 35.27 3.82
N PRO A 17 2.07 36.16 4.81
CA PRO A 17 3.02 36.30 5.93
C PRO A 17 2.47 35.80 7.28
N ALA A 18 3.36 35.65 8.25
CA ALA A 18 3.02 35.36 9.63
C ALA A 18 2.60 36.62 10.43
N ALA A 19 1.44 36.49 11.09
CA ALA A 19 0.98 37.05 12.37
C ALA A 19 1.18 38.55 12.74
N THR A 20 0.04 39.18 13.04
CA THR A 20 -0.22 40.13 14.16
C THR A 20 -1.67 39.85 14.59
N GLY A 21 -2.17 39.86 15.83
CA GLY A 21 -1.72 40.16 17.18
C GLY A 21 -3.00 40.56 17.94
N ALA A 22 -3.32 39.93 19.08
CA ALA A 22 -4.27 40.48 20.08
C ALA A 22 -4.23 39.64 21.37
N ALA A 23 -3.64 40.23 22.41
CA ALA A 23 -3.73 39.77 23.79
C ALA A 23 -4.97 40.37 24.46
N ALA A 24 -5.71 39.57 25.24
CA ALA A 24 -6.68 40.05 26.21
C ALA A 24 -6.91 39.02 27.32
N GLY A 25 -6.96 39.48 28.58
CA GLY A 25 -7.72 38.82 29.64
C GLY A 25 -6.94 38.26 30.82
N ASN A 26 -6.42 39.15 31.68
CA ASN A 26 -5.87 38.85 32.99
C ASN A 26 -6.99 38.40 33.97
N GLY A 27 -6.80 37.26 34.63
CA GLY A 27 -7.77 36.69 35.58
C GLY A 27 -7.05 36.14 36.81
N ALA A 28 -6.52 37.05 37.65
CA ALA A 28 -5.93 36.73 38.94
C ALA A 28 -6.99 36.16 39.89
N ARG A 29 -6.77 34.95 40.41
CA ARG A 29 -7.48 34.45 41.60
C ARG A 29 -6.53 34.40 42.78
N HIS A 30 -6.79 35.34 43.67
CA HIS A 30 -6.60 35.36 45.12
C HIS A 30 -6.05 34.08 45.78
N PHE A 31 -4.83 34.17 46.31
CA PHE A 31 -4.29 33.23 47.30
C PHE A 31 -4.57 33.78 48.71
N PRO A 32 -5.23 33.03 49.62
CA PRO A 32 -5.21 33.39 51.02
C PRO A 32 -3.82 33.07 51.59
N ARG A 33 -3.26 34.08 52.27
CA ARG A 33 -2.10 33.96 53.16
C ARG A 33 -2.54 33.31 54.47
N ASP A 34 -1.54 32.71 55.13
CA ASP A 34 -1.53 32.22 56.52
C ASP A 34 -1.75 30.70 56.69
N VAL A 35 -0.63 29.95 56.66
CA VAL A 35 -0.38 28.85 57.61
C VAL A 35 1.12 28.83 57.94
N SER A 36 1.45 29.04 59.21
CA SER A 36 2.78 28.86 59.79
C SER A 36 3.11 27.36 59.95
N ILE A 37 4.32 26.95 59.57
CA ILE A 37 4.82 25.57 59.70
C ILE A 37 5.78 25.48 60.89
N PRO A 38 5.56 24.61 61.89
CA PRO A 38 6.60 24.18 62.82
C PRO A 38 7.45 23.07 62.20
N ALA A 39 8.76 23.14 62.41
CA ALA A 39 9.73 22.17 61.91
C ALA A 39 9.61 20.82 62.65
N GLY A 40 9.69 19.73 61.88
CA GLY A 40 9.96 18.39 62.39
C GLY A 40 8.73 17.50 62.55
N SER A 41 8.28 16.89 61.45
CA SER A 41 7.61 15.57 61.46
C SER A 41 7.57 15.00 60.05
N THR A 42 8.17 13.83 59.90
CA THR A 42 8.16 12.99 58.69
C THR A 42 6.72 12.61 58.34
N VAL A 43 6.17 13.16 57.26
CA VAL A 43 4.95 12.64 56.64
C VAL A 43 5.35 11.94 55.35
N VAL A 44 5.16 10.62 55.35
CA VAL A 44 5.29 9.76 54.18
C VAL A 44 4.17 10.15 53.21
N CYS A 45 4.51 10.94 52.18
CA CYS A 45 3.63 11.11 51.04
C CYS A 45 3.62 9.81 50.23
N VAL A 46 2.59 8.99 50.42
CA VAL A 46 2.19 8.00 49.42
C VAL A 46 1.79 8.80 48.18
N ALA A 47 2.66 8.84 47.18
CA ALA A 47 2.32 9.38 45.88
C ALA A 47 1.19 8.54 45.30
N ALA A 48 -0.03 9.08 45.30
CA ALA A 48 -1.11 8.55 44.49
C ALA A 48 -0.68 8.67 43.02
N CYS A 49 -0.27 7.54 42.46
CA CYS A 49 -0.06 7.34 41.04
C CYS A 49 -1.40 7.65 40.34
N ASP A 50 -1.52 8.81 39.67
CA ASP A 50 -2.63 9.07 38.74
C ASP A 50 -2.38 8.18 37.51
N SER A 51 -2.67 6.89 37.68
CA SER A 51 -2.76 5.92 36.60
C SER A 51 -4.03 6.19 35.81
N ARG A 52 -4.06 7.31 35.09
CA ARG A 52 -4.86 7.44 33.87
C ARG A 52 -4.18 6.61 32.80
N MET A 53 -4.39 5.31 32.95
CA MET A 53 -4.20 4.28 31.95
C MET A 53 -4.65 4.88 30.61
N HIS A 54 -3.69 5.12 29.72
CA HIS A 54 -3.94 5.13 28.29
C HIS A 54 -4.68 3.81 28.02
N ARG A 55 -6.02 3.87 27.95
CA ARG A 55 -6.76 2.84 27.26
C ARG A 55 -6.31 2.98 25.82
N SER A 56 -5.29 2.20 25.47
CA SER A 56 -5.00 1.85 24.09
C SER A 56 -6.31 1.31 23.53
N ASP A 57 -6.99 2.15 22.78
CA ASP A 57 -8.18 1.79 22.04
C ASP A 57 -7.80 0.63 21.10
N PRO A 58 -8.26 -0.60 21.36
CA PRO A 58 -7.94 -1.74 20.52
C PRO A 58 -8.58 -1.63 19.14
N ASP A 59 -9.46 -0.66 18.88
CA ASP A 59 -10.06 -0.42 17.57
C ASP A 59 -9.17 0.44 16.65
N ARG A 60 -8.15 1.12 17.21
CA ARG A 60 -7.21 1.93 16.42
C ARG A 60 -6.24 1.11 15.56
N ARG A 61 -6.16 -0.21 15.76
CA ARG A 61 -5.38 -1.12 14.89
C ARG A 61 -6.06 -1.42 13.55
N PHE A 62 -7.33 -1.02 13.38
CA PHE A 62 -8.09 -1.15 12.13
C PHE A 62 -8.58 0.19 11.57
N ALA A 63 -8.14 1.32 12.13
CA ALA A 63 -8.19 2.58 11.41
C ALA A 63 -7.23 2.43 10.22
N MET A 64 -7.79 2.09 9.04
CA MET A 64 -7.08 2.06 7.77
C MET A 64 -6.13 3.25 7.76
N ALA A 65 -4.81 3.01 7.77
CA ALA A 65 -3.86 4.08 7.56
C ALA A 65 -4.19 4.63 6.16
N ILE A 66 -4.95 5.73 6.11
CA ILE A 66 -5.48 6.27 4.87
C ILE A 66 -4.27 6.64 4.02
N GLN A 67 -4.02 5.81 3.00
CA GLN A 67 -3.00 6.09 2.01
C GLN A 67 -3.48 7.31 1.22
N LYS A 68 -2.62 8.32 1.06
CA LYS A 68 -2.98 9.54 0.32
C LYS A 68 -3.30 9.26 -1.15
N ILE A 69 -2.72 8.19 -1.70
CA ILE A 69 -2.98 7.68 -3.05
C ILE A 69 -3.49 6.26 -2.88
N THR A 70 -4.67 5.97 -3.44
CA THR A 70 -5.28 4.64 -3.40
C THR A 70 -5.58 4.21 -4.83
N PRO A 71 -5.17 3.01 -5.26
CA PRO A 71 -5.52 2.51 -6.58
C PRO A 71 -7.04 2.40 -6.72
N PHE A 72 -7.55 2.83 -7.87
CA PHE A 72 -8.97 2.78 -8.21
C PHE A 72 -9.15 1.98 -9.49
N LEU A 73 -9.82 0.84 -9.39
CA LEU A 73 -10.03 -0.09 -10.49
C LEU A 73 -11.42 0.08 -11.10
N TRP A 74 -11.48 0.40 -12.38
CA TRP A 74 -12.75 0.56 -13.09
C TRP A 74 -13.04 -0.69 -13.92
N TYR A 75 -14.14 -1.36 -13.60
CA TYR A 75 -14.66 -2.51 -14.32
C TYR A 75 -15.92 -2.14 -15.10
N SER A 76 -16.23 -2.86 -16.17
CA SER A 76 -17.52 -2.68 -16.87
C SER A 76 -18.69 -3.17 -16.00
N THR A 77 -18.55 -4.33 -15.36
CA THR A 77 -19.65 -4.98 -14.61
C THR A 77 -19.24 -5.72 -13.33
N GLN A 78 -17.96 -6.11 -13.16
CA GLN A 78 -17.54 -7.13 -12.18
C GLN A 78 -16.71 -6.63 -10.99
N ALA A 79 -16.84 -5.37 -10.57
CA ALA A 79 -15.99 -4.80 -9.51
C ALA A 79 -16.11 -5.53 -8.17
N GLU A 80 -17.33 -5.86 -7.75
CA GLU A 80 -17.59 -6.57 -6.49
C GLU A 80 -17.09 -8.02 -6.55
N GLU A 81 -17.28 -8.69 -7.69
CA GLU A 81 -16.78 -10.05 -7.90
C GLU A 81 -15.25 -10.10 -7.89
N ALA A 82 -14.60 -9.15 -8.57
CA ALA A 82 -13.14 -9.06 -8.60
C ALA A 82 -12.57 -8.82 -7.20
N ALA A 83 -13.13 -7.87 -6.45
CA ALA A 83 -12.70 -7.60 -5.08
C ALA A 83 -12.88 -8.82 -4.15
N ALA A 84 -14.01 -9.53 -4.26
CA ALA A 84 -14.26 -10.74 -3.48
C ALA A 84 -13.29 -11.87 -3.86
N PHE A 85 -13.02 -12.03 -5.16
CA PHE A 85 -12.05 -13.00 -5.65
C PHE A 85 -10.65 -12.72 -5.11
N TYR A 86 -10.13 -11.50 -5.27
CA TYR A 86 -8.79 -11.15 -4.78
C TYR A 86 -8.67 -11.31 -3.25
N ALA A 87 -9.72 -10.94 -2.51
CA ALA A 87 -9.77 -11.14 -1.06
C ALA A 87 -9.73 -12.62 -0.64
N GLY A 88 -10.23 -13.52 -1.50
CA GLY A 88 -10.12 -14.98 -1.29
C GLY A 88 -8.77 -15.57 -1.69
N VAL A 89 -8.05 -14.93 -2.62
CA VAL A 89 -6.73 -15.38 -3.10
C VAL A 89 -5.61 -14.99 -2.14
N PHE A 90 -5.63 -13.74 -1.65
CA PHE A 90 -4.50 -13.17 -0.91
C PHE A 90 -4.77 -13.16 0.60
N PRO A 91 -3.76 -13.44 1.46
CA PRO A 91 -3.88 -13.29 2.90
C PRO A 91 -4.03 -11.82 3.28
N ASP A 92 -4.47 -11.54 4.52
CA ASP A 92 -4.68 -10.19 5.06
C ASP A 92 -5.52 -9.27 4.14
N SER A 93 -6.45 -9.90 3.43
CA SER A 93 -7.28 -9.28 2.40
C SER A 93 -8.75 -9.46 2.72
N ARG A 94 -9.57 -8.48 2.37
CA ARG A 94 -11.02 -8.50 2.62
C ARG A 94 -11.75 -7.44 1.79
N VAL A 95 -13.01 -7.68 1.47
CA VAL A 95 -13.92 -6.61 1.08
C VAL A 95 -14.31 -5.83 2.34
N ALA A 96 -14.05 -4.53 2.36
CA ALA A 96 -14.31 -3.67 3.51
C ALA A 96 -15.72 -3.08 3.46
N ARG A 97 -16.15 -2.59 2.29
CA ARG A 97 -17.47 -1.97 2.12
C ARG A 97 -17.92 -1.99 0.66
N VAL A 98 -19.21 -2.16 0.45
CA VAL A 98 -19.86 -1.99 -0.87
C VAL A 98 -20.92 -0.92 -0.74
N THR A 99 -20.84 0.12 -1.56
CA THR A 99 -21.73 1.28 -1.53
C THR A 99 -22.41 1.43 -2.88
N ALA A 100 -23.75 1.33 -2.91
CA ALA A 100 -24.52 1.66 -4.10
C ALA A 100 -24.45 3.17 -4.36
N VAL A 101 -24.16 3.57 -5.59
CA VAL A 101 -24.14 4.98 -5.97
C VAL A 101 -25.57 5.43 -6.31
N PRO A 102 -26.12 6.46 -5.64
CA PRO A 102 -27.47 6.94 -5.93
C PRO A 102 -27.58 7.50 -7.36
N GLY A 103 -28.68 7.21 -8.04
CA GLY A 103 -29.00 7.79 -9.35
C GLY A 103 -28.30 7.16 -10.56
N THR A 104 -27.42 6.17 -10.37
CA THR A 104 -26.64 5.53 -11.44
C THR A 104 -27.15 4.14 -11.85
N GLY A 105 -28.33 3.73 -11.37
CA GLY A 105 -28.91 2.41 -11.61
C GLY A 105 -28.19 1.32 -10.82
N SER A 106 -27.15 0.73 -11.40
CA SER A 106 -26.45 -0.46 -10.86
C SER A 106 -25.00 -0.23 -10.44
N THR A 107 -24.47 0.99 -10.58
CA THR A 107 -23.09 1.28 -10.18
C THR A 107 -22.91 1.15 -8.66
N LYS A 108 -21.87 0.39 -8.29
CA LYS A 108 -21.42 0.21 -6.92
C LYS A 108 -19.96 0.64 -6.82
N LEU A 109 -19.62 1.30 -5.72
CA LEU A 109 -18.27 1.54 -5.26
C LEU A 109 -17.90 0.47 -4.23
N VAL A 110 -16.77 -0.20 -4.45
CA VAL A 110 -16.28 -1.29 -3.61
C VAL A 110 -14.96 -0.86 -2.98
N GLU A 111 -14.90 -0.90 -1.66
CA GLU A 111 -13.68 -0.76 -0.89
C GLU A 111 -13.20 -2.14 -0.48
N PHE A 112 -11.95 -2.43 -0.75
CA PHE A 112 -11.34 -3.69 -0.37
C PHE A 112 -9.86 -3.49 -0.02
N VAL A 113 -9.31 -4.50 0.62
CA VAL A 113 -7.94 -4.52 1.13
C VAL A 113 -7.25 -5.74 0.54
N LEU A 114 -6.07 -5.56 -0.03
CA LEU A 114 -5.17 -6.64 -0.42
C LEU A 114 -3.85 -6.53 0.33
N PHE A 115 -3.41 -7.57 1.05
CA PHE A 115 -2.19 -7.53 1.87
C PHE A 115 -2.11 -6.29 2.79
N GLY A 116 -3.23 -5.89 3.40
CA GLY A 116 -3.30 -4.67 4.22
C GLY A 116 -3.37 -3.34 3.45
N GLN A 117 -3.18 -3.31 2.13
CA GLN A 117 -3.25 -2.11 1.30
C GLN A 117 -4.70 -1.83 0.84
N PRO A 118 -5.22 -0.58 0.96
CA PRO A 118 -6.53 -0.21 0.46
C PRO A 118 -6.59 -0.15 -1.07
N PHE A 119 -7.76 -0.50 -1.60
CA PHE A 119 -8.14 -0.35 -3.01
C PHE A 119 -9.60 0.09 -3.10
N PHE A 120 -9.92 0.83 -4.17
CA PHE A 120 -11.27 1.05 -4.62
C PHE A 120 -11.53 0.33 -5.94
N ALA A 121 -12.76 -0.12 -6.15
CA ALA A 121 -13.23 -0.58 -7.43
C ALA A 121 -14.64 -0.05 -7.73
N MET A 122 -14.97 0.09 -9.01
CA MET A 122 -16.29 0.51 -9.45
C MET A 122 -16.72 -0.22 -10.71
N SER A 123 -18.02 -0.51 -10.83
CA SER A 123 -18.61 -0.99 -12.07
C SER A 123 -19.47 0.08 -12.75
N HIS A 124 -19.07 0.45 -13.96
CA HIS A 124 -19.85 1.32 -14.83
C HIS A 124 -19.47 1.05 -16.29
N PRO A 125 -20.45 0.93 -17.22
CA PRO A 125 -20.16 0.63 -18.61
C PRO A 125 -19.10 1.56 -19.20
N ARG A 126 -18.09 0.96 -19.83
CA ARG A 126 -17.02 1.66 -20.54
C ARG A 126 -16.63 0.88 -21.79
N THR A 127 -15.97 1.60 -22.68
CA THR A 127 -15.39 1.07 -23.92
C THR A 127 -13.96 0.56 -23.73
N GLU A 128 -13.21 1.09 -22.76
CA GLU A 128 -11.81 0.73 -22.53
C GLU A 128 -11.67 -0.48 -21.59
N SER A 129 -10.81 -1.43 -21.96
CA SER A 129 -10.38 -2.55 -21.11
C SER A 129 -9.06 -2.23 -20.41
N PHE A 130 -8.76 -2.95 -19.33
CA PHE A 130 -7.43 -2.93 -18.73
C PHE A 130 -6.34 -3.31 -19.76
N ASN A 131 -5.15 -2.77 -19.55
CA ASN A 131 -3.97 -3.05 -20.36
C ASN A 131 -2.72 -3.10 -19.46
N HIS A 132 -1.56 -3.33 -20.06
CA HIS A 132 -0.29 -3.53 -19.35
C HIS A 132 0.32 -2.29 -18.70
N ALA A 133 -0.23 -1.09 -18.91
CA ALA A 133 0.37 0.15 -18.43
C ALA A 133 0.41 0.23 -16.90
N ILE A 134 -0.52 -0.43 -16.21
CA ILE A 134 -0.52 -0.59 -14.76
C ILE A 134 -0.62 -2.07 -14.42
N SER A 135 0.23 -2.53 -13.51
CA SER A 135 0.19 -3.88 -12.96
C SER A 135 0.40 -3.87 -11.46
N PHE A 136 -0.03 -4.94 -10.80
CA PHE A 136 0.25 -5.18 -9.40
C PHE A 136 1.30 -6.26 -9.24
N LEU A 137 2.43 -5.89 -8.62
CA LEU A 137 3.51 -6.81 -8.32
C LEU A 137 3.31 -7.40 -6.93
N VAL A 138 3.33 -8.74 -6.85
CA VAL A 138 3.24 -9.50 -5.61
C VAL A 138 4.57 -10.24 -5.40
N SER A 139 5.29 -9.84 -4.36
CA SER A 139 6.53 -10.49 -3.94
C SER A 139 6.22 -11.76 -3.14
N CYS A 140 6.77 -12.88 -3.57
CA CYS A 140 6.56 -14.20 -3.01
C CYS A 140 7.85 -14.72 -2.37
N ARG A 141 7.75 -15.28 -1.16
CA ARG A 141 8.91 -15.75 -0.38
C ARG A 141 9.50 -17.06 -0.91
N ASP A 142 8.64 -17.90 -1.48
CA ASP A 142 8.99 -19.23 -1.96
C ASP A 142 8.16 -19.66 -3.17
N GLN A 143 8.54 -20.79 -3.76
CA GLN A 143 7.87 -21.34 -4.95
C GLN A 143 6.41 -21.71 -4.66
N ALA A 144 6.09 -22.19 -3.45
CA ALA A 144 4.74 -22.61 -3.12
C ALA A 144 3.79 -21.40 -3.06
N GLU A 145 4.24 -20.27 -2.53
CA GLU A 145 3.51 -19.01 -2.54
C GLU A 145 3.31 -18.46 -3.94
N LEU A 146 4.37 -18.46 -4.75
CA LEU A 146 4.32 -18.08 -6.15
C LEU A 146 3.31 -18.94 -6.91
N ASP A 147 3.38 -20.27 -6.76
CA ASP A 147 2.52 -21.21 -7.45
C ASP A 147 1.05 -21.10 -7.07
N ARG A 148 0.76 -20.80 -5.79
CA ARG A 148 -0.61 -20.56 -5.32
C ARG A 148 -1.21 -19.34 -6.01
N TYR A 149 -0.53 -18.20 -5.98
CA TYR A 149 -1.06 -16.96 -6.55
C TYR A 149 -1.11 -17.00 -8.08
N TRP A 150 -0.07 -17.56 -8.71
CA TRP A 150 -0.02 -17.75 -10.15
C TRP A 150 -1.20 -18.60 -10.63
N SER A 151 -1.40 -19.77 -10.01
CA SER A 151 -2.49 -20.67 -10.41
C SER A 151 -3.86 -20.01 -10.18
N ALA A 152 -4.08 -19.42 -9.00
CA ALA A 152 -5.35 -18.80 -8.67
C ALA A 152 -5.73 -17.68 -9.65
N LEU A 153 -4.80 -16.77 -9.98
CA LEU A 153 -5.10 -15.65 -10.87
C LEU A 153 -5.34 -16.07 -12.33
N LEU A 154 -4.88 -17.26 -12.73
CA LEU A 154 -5.18 -17.84 -14.05
C LEU A 154 -6.56 -18.52 -14.11
N GLU A 155 -7.18 -18.82 -12.97
CA GLU A 155 -8.49 -19.48 -12.92
C GLU A 155 -9.58 -18.64 -13.58
N GLY A 156 -10.50 -19.32 -14.29
CA GLY A 156 -11.68 -18.70 -14.88
C GLY A 156 -11.38 -17.82 -16.09
N GLY A 157 -10.24 -18.01 -16.77
CA GLY A 157 -9.91 -17.34 -18.03
C GLY A 157 -8.77 -16.34 -17.95
N GLY A 158 -7.94 -16.38 -16.92
CA GLY A 158 -6.68 -15.64 -16.92
C GLY A 158 -5.70 -16.18 -17.96
N SER A 159 -4.77 -15.33 -18.39
CA SER A 159 -3.77 -15.65 -19.41
C SER A 159 -2.36 -15.37 -18.87
N PRO A 160 -1.44 -16.35 -18.92
CA PRO A 160 -0.06 -16.12 -18.53
C PRO A 160 0.65 -15.25 -19.56
N ASP A 161 1.72 -14.59 -19.15
CA ASP A 161 2.59 -13.77 -19.97
C ASP A 161 4.05 -13.96 -19.49
N ASP A 162 5.02 -13.42 -20.22
CA ASP A 162 6.43 -13.70 -19.95
C ASP A 162 6.92 -13.02 -18.67
N CYS A 163 8.02 -13.54 -18.10
CA CYS A 163 8.74 -12.92 -16.98
C CYS A 163 7.88 -12.69 -15.72
N GLY A 164 7.05 -13.66 -15.36
CA GLY A 164 6.21 -13.60 -14.16
C GLY A 164 4.95 -12.75 -14.32
N TRP A 165 4.64 -12.29 -15.54
CA TRP A 165 3.42 -11.54 -15.82
C TRP A 165 2.24 -12.47 -16.08
N LEU A 166 1.04 -11.99 -15.74
CA LEU A 166 -0.22 -12.60 -16.19
C LEU A 166 -1.31 -11.52 -16.24
N ARG A 167 -2.40 -11.82 -16.93
CA ARG A 167 -3.67 -11.09 -16.84
C ARG A 167 -4.72 -12.01 -16.24
N ASP A 168 -5.46 -11.54 -15.24
CA ASP A 168 -6.55 -12.32 -14.66
C ASP A 168 -7.81 -12.31 -15.55
N ARG A 169 -8.86 -13.03 -15.14
CA ARG A 169 -10.14 -13.10 -15.88
C ARG A 169 -10.88 -11.76 -15.98
N PHE A 170 -10.50 -10.75 -15.20
CA PHE A 170 -11.06 -9.41 -15.25
C PHE A 170 -10.20 -8.45 -16.10
N GLY A 171 -9.07 -8.93 -16.62
CA GLY A 171 -8.13 -8.19 -17.47
C GLY A 171 -7.04 -7.43 -16.72
N VAL A 172 -7.00 -7.48 -15.38
CA VAL A 172 -5.98 -6.77 -14.60
C VAL A 172 -4.62 -7.46 -14.78
N SER A 173 -3.57 -6.69 -15.02
CA SER A 173 -2.20 -7.21 -15.13
C SER A 173 -1.56 -7.39 -13.74
N TRP A 174 -0.94 -8.55 -13.54
CA TRP A 174 -0.24 -8.92 -12.32
C TRP A 174 1.18 -9.38 -12.64
N GLN A 175 2.09 -9.18 -11.68
CA GLN A 175 3.45 -9.72 -11.71
C GLN A 175 3.66 -10.55 -10.44
N ILE A 176 3.80 -11.86 -10.56
CA ILE A 176 4.01 -12.74 -9.40
C ILE A 176 5.48 -13.16 -9.40
N VAL A 177 6.25 -12.57 -8.49
CA VAL A 177 7.72 -12.60 -8.54
C VAL A 177 8.33 -13.06 -7.22
N PRO A 178 9.50 -13.72 -7.23
CA PRO A 178 10.28 -13.95 -6.02
C PRO A 178 10.66 -12.62 -5.35
N ASP A 179 10.65 -12.57 -4.01
CA ASP A 179 10.98 -11.37 -3.23
C ASP A 179 12.41 -10.85 -3.43
N ASP A 180 13.33 -11.73 -3.82
CA ASP A 180 14.73 -11.43 -4.10
C ASP A 180 15.03 -11.11 -5.57
N LEU A 181 14.08 -11.29 -6.50
CA LEU A 181 14.33 -11.12 -7.94
C LEU A 181 14.87 -9.73 -8.28
N ILE A 182 14.19 -8.68 -7.82
CA ILE A 182 14.57 -7.28 -8.13
C ILE A 182 15.96 -6.97 -7.55
N ALA A 183 16.24 -7.45 -6.33
CA ALA A 183 17.54 -7.25 -5.69
C ALA A 183 18.66 -7.98 -6.46
N MET A 184 18.42 -9.22 -6.89
CA MET A 184 19.37 -10.00 -7.69
C MET A 184 19.65 -9.35 -9.06
N MET A 185 18.64 -8.76 -9.70
CA MET A 185 18.79 -8.04 -10.97
C MET A 185 19.50 -6.69 -10.81
N ALA A 186 19.38 -6.05 -9.65
CA ALA A 186 20.01 -4.78 -9.33
C ALA A 186 21.39 -4.94 -8.64
N ASP A 187 21.94 -6.16 -8.62
CA ASP A 187 23.22 -6.42 -7.97
C ASP A 187 24.36 -5.59 -8.60
N PRO A 188 25.27 -5.01 -7.80
CA PRO A 188 26.40 -4.24 -8.33
C PRO A 188 27.38 -5.05 -9.18
N ASP A 189 27.41 -6.39 -9.05
CA ASP A 189 28.15 -7.29 -9.92
C ASP A 189 27.34 -7.53 -11.21
N PRO A 190 27.75 -6.93 -12.35
CA PRO A 190 26.99 -7.03 -13.59
C PRO A 190 26.96 -8.46 -14.14
N VAL A 191 27.89 -9.34 -13.75
CA VAL A 191 27.90 -10.73 -14.20
C VAL A 191 26.81 -11.53 -13.50
N LYS A 192 26.61 -11.31 -12.18
CA LYS A 192 25.49 -11.92 -11.45
C LYS A 192 24.15 -11.44 -11.97
N ALA A 193 23.98 -10.13 -12.08
CA ALA A 193 22.76 -9.51 -12.58
C ALA A 193 22.41 -10.01 -14.00
N ALA A 194 23.41 -10.10 -14.89
CA ALA A 194 23.21 -10.59 -16.25
C ALA A 194 22.77 -12.06 -16.31
N ARG A 195 23.31 -12.94 -15.45
CA ARG A 195 22.85 -14.35 -15.40
C ARG A 195 21.40 -14.45 -14.97
N VAL A 196 21.00 -13.67 -13.97
CA VAL A 196 19.61 -13.64 -13.49
C VAL A 196 18.69 -13.08 -14.56
N ALA A 197 19.06 -11.96 -15.20
CA ALA A 197 18.29 -11.40 -16.31
C ALA A 197 18.13 -12.39 -17.47
N GLY A 198 19.20 -13.11 -17.83
CA GLY A 198 19.17 -14.14 -18.87
C GLY A 198 18.24 -15.31 -18.51
N ALA A 199 18.29 -15.80 -17.27
CA ALA A 199 17.39 -16.84 -16.79
C ALA A 199 15.93 -16.35 -16.74
N MET A 200 15.70 -15.12 -16.30
CA MET A 200 14.37 -14.50 -16.22
C MET A 200 13.69 -14.42 -17.59
N MET A 201 14.44 -14.02 -18.63
CA MET A 201 13.93 -13.85 -19.99
C MET A 201 13.44 -15.14 -20.66
N SER A 202 13.87 -16.31 -20.17
CA SER A 202 13.42 -17.61 -20.70
C SER A 202 12.21 -18.18 -19.95
N MET A 203 11.75 -17.52 -18.90
CA MET A 203 10.69 -18.00 -18.01
C MET A 203 9.39 -17.25 -18.24
N ARG A 204 8.28 -18.00 -18.26
CA ARG A 204 6.93 -17.44 -18.20
C ARG A 204 6.46 -17.30 -16.76
N LYS A 205 6.33 -18.44 -16.07
CA LYS A 205 6.27 -18.50 -14.60
C LYS A 205 7.69 -18.69 -14.07
N PHE A 206 8.04 -18.00 -12.99
CA PHE A 206 9.37 -18.14 -12.41
C PHE A 206 9.55 -19.46 -11.64
N ASP A 207 10.73 -20.03 -11.86
CA ASP A 207 11.33 -21.02 -10.97
C ASP A 207 12.30 -20.30 -10.03
N VAL A 208 11.92 -20.21 -8.76
CA VAL A 208 12.67 -19.52 -7.71
C VAL A 208 14.07 -20.12 -7.54
N ALA A 209 14.18 -21.46 -7.59
CA ALA A 209 15.44 -22.14 -7.39
C ALA A 209 16.39 -21.92 -8.57
N ALA A 210 15.89 -21.98 -9.80
CA ALA A 210 16.66 -21.72 -11.01
C ALA A 210 17.19 -20.28 -11.06
N LEU A 211 16.36 -19.28 -10.68
CA LEU A 211 16.80 -17.88 -10.59
C LEU A 211 17.92 -17.70 -9.54
N ARG A 212 17.76 -18.30 -8.35
CA ARG A 212 18.78 -18.26 -7.28
C ARG A 212 20.06 -19.00 -7.68
N ALA A 213 19.96 -20.11 -8.42
CA ALA A 213 21.11 -20.84 -8.96
C ALA A 213 21.86 -20.01 -10.01
N ALA A 214 21.13 -19.38 -10.93
CA ALA A 214 21.70 -18.45 -11.91
C ALA A 214 22.43 -17.30 -11.22
N TYR A 215 21.85 -16.74 -10.15
CA TYR A 215 22.49 -15.72 -9.33
C TYR A 215 23.78 -16.21 -8.67
N ALA A 216 23.74 -17.37 -8.01
CA ALA A 216 24.90 -17.98 -7.35
C ALA A 216 26.03 -18.38 -8.32
N GLY A 217 25.73 -18.51 -9.62
CA GLY A 217 26.69 -18.98 -10.62
C GLY A 217 26.89 -20.49 -10.61
N ALA A 218 25.99 -21.23 -9.95
CA ALA A 218 25.92 -22.66 -10.07
C ALA A 218 25.25 -22.98 -11.41
N ALA A 219 26.04 -23.31 -12.44
CA ALA A 219 25.49 -23.91 -13.64
C ALA A 219 24.87 -25.27 -13.28
N GLY A 220 23.67 -25.53 -13.82
CA GLY A 220 23.03 -26.85 -13.80
C GLY A 220 23.71 -27.86 -14.70
#